data_AF-A0A0F9K7B5-F1
#
_entry.id   AF-A0A0F9K7B5-F1
#
_cell.length_a   1.000
_cell.length_b   1.000
_cell.length_c   1.000
_cell.angle_alpha   90.00
_cell.angle_beta   90.00
_cell.angle_gamma   90.00
#
_symmetry.space_group_name_H-M   'P 1'
#
loop_
_entity.id
_entity.type
_entity.pdbx_description
1 polymer ?
#
loop_
_entity_poly.entity_id
_entity_poly.type
_entity_poly.pdbx_seq_one_letter_code
_entity_poly.pdbx_strand_id
1 'polypeptide(L)'
;MADEQRSAIATADHLNELLEHGVRVFEETFERNIKNFLQSGYLPFTQPLTGKERQAFLQSPEAMQQAAEMMQSQEVQARGQGTELMAEIMEARNGQSAG
;
A
#
# COMPACT_ATOMS: atom_id res chain seq x y z
N MET A 1 -15.08 35.45 10.89
CA MET A 1 -16.38 34.81 10.59
C MET A 1 -16.56 34.43 9.11
N ALA A 2 -16.01 35.13 8.11
CA ALA A 2 -16.08 34.68 6.70
C ALA A 2 -15.01 33.62 6.33
N ASP A 3 -13.85 33.65 6.98
CA ASP A 3 -12.75 32.71 6.69
C ASP A 3 -12.93 31.32 7.34
N GLU A 4 -13.67 31.23 8.45
CA GLU A 4 -13.99 29.94 9.09
C GLU A 4 -14.99 29.12 8.26
N GLN A 5 -15.96 29.78 7.61
CA GLN A 5 -16.91 29.12 6.72
C GLN A 5 -16.26 28.63 5.42
N ARG A 6 -15.28 29.37 4.86
CA ARG A 6 -14.51 28.90 3.69
C ARG A 6 -13.62 27.71 4.02
N SER A 7 -13.04 27.65 5.22
CA SER A 7 -12.28 26.50 5.72
C SER A 7 -13.16 25.26 5.97
N ALA A 8 -14.38 25.46 6.49
CA ALA A 8 -15.33 24.37 6.70
C ALA A 8 -15.91 23.77 5.40
N ILE A 9 -16.11 24.59 4.36
CA ILE A 9 -16.57 24.12 3.05
C ILE A 9 -15.43 23.43 2.29
N ALA A 10 -14.21 23.97 2.34
CA ALA A 10 -13.03 23.33 1.76
C ALA A 10 -12.71 21.97 2.40
N THR A 11 -13.08 21.75 3.66
CA THR A 11 -12.92 20.45 4.33
C THR A 11 -14.04 19.47 3.97
N ALA A 12 -15.29 19.91 3.79
CA ALA A 12 -16.40 19.04 3.38
C ALA A 12 -16.23 18.53 1.94
N ASP A 13 -15.85 19.41 1.01
CA ASP A 13 -15.59 19.02 -0.39
C ASP A 13 -14.40 18.05 -0.45
N HIS A 14 -13.33 18.32 0.30
CA HIS A 14 -12.19 17.41 0.40
C HIS A 14 -12.54 16.05 1.02
N LEU A 15 -13.40 16.02 2.05
CA LEU A 15 -13.89 14.77 2.63
C LEU A 15 -14.74 13.97 1.64
N ASN A 16 -15.58 14.64 0.85
CA ASN A 16 -16.37 14.00 -0.20
C ASN A 16 -15.47 13.44 -1.32
N GLU A 17 -14.45 14.17 -1.74
CA GLU A 17 -13.45 13.68 -2.70
C GLU A 17 -12.71 12.44 -2.19
N LEU A 18 -12.32 12.44 -0.90
CA LEU A 18 -11.67 11.28 -0.27
C LEU A 18 -12.60 10.07 -0.19
N LEU A 19 -13.88 10.29 0.12
CA LEU A 19 -14.90 9.23 0.15
C LEU A 19 -15.14 8.67 -1.25
N GLU A 20 -15.31 9.52 -2.26
CA GLU A 20 -15.51 9.09 -3.64
C GLU A 20 -14.29 8.33 -4.18
N HIS A 21 -13.08 8.81 -3.88
CA HIS A 21 -11.85 8.10 -4.22
C HIS A 21 -11.76 6.74 -3.50
N GLY A 22 -12.08 6.69 -2.21
CA GLY A 22 -12.08 5.46 -1.43
C GLY A 22 -13.06 4.41 -1.96
N VAL A 23 -14.28 4.84 -2.33
CA VAL A 23 -15.29 3.97 -2.94
C VAL A 23 -14.79 3.42 -4.27
N ARG A 24 -14.21 4.26 -5.13
CA ARG A 24 -13.65 3.84 -6.42
C ARG A 24 -12.56 2.79 -6.28
N VAL A 25 -11.60 3.03 -5.38
CA VAL A 25 -10.49 2.08 -5.12
C VAL A 25 -11.04 0.77 -4.56
N PHE A 26 -12.07 0.82 -3.71
CA PHE A 26 -12.73 -0.37 -3.19
C PHE A 26 -13.39 -1.17 -4.32
N GLU A 27 -14.16 -0.53 -5.19
CA GLU A 27 -14.84 -1.19 -6.31
C GLU A 27 -13.86 -1.83 -7.30
N GLU A 28 -12.81 -1.12 -7.70
CA GLU A 28 -11.76 -1.65 -8.59
C GLU A 28 -11.06 -2.87 -7.97
N THR A 29 -10.76 -2.79 -6.67
CA THR A 29 -10.13 -3.88 -5.94
C THR A 29 -11.06 -5.09 -5.82
N PHE A 30 -12.34 -4.84 -5.51
CA PHE A 30 -13.35 -5.87 -5.39
C PHE A 30 -13.60 -6.58 -6.72
N GLU A 31 -13.75 -5.82 -7.82
CA GLU A 31 -13.95 -6.38 -9.16
C GLU A 31 -12.77 -7.25 -9.59
N ARG A 32 -11.53 -6.77 -9.38
CA ARG A 32 -10.31 -7.54 -9.65
C ARG A 32 -10.30 -8.85 -8.85
N ASN A 33 -10.63 -8.79 -7.57
CA ASN A 33 -10.61 -9.95 -6.69
C ASN A 33 -11.71 -10.97 -7.07
N ILE A 34 -12.91 -10.52 -7.42
CA ILE A 34 -13.99 -11.40 -7.90
C ILE A 34 -13.63 -12.05 -9.24
N LYS A 35 -13.04 -11.29 -10.19
CA LYS A 35 -12.55 -11.86 -11.46
C LYS A 35 -11.51 -12.96 -11.21
N ASN A 36 -10.55 -12.72 -10.32
CA ASN A 36 -9.56 -13.71 -9.94
C ASN A 36 -10.21 -14.94 -9.29
N PHE A 37 -11.16 -14.75 -8.37
CA PHE A 37 -11.89 -15.85 -7.72
C PHE A 37 -12.65 -16.72 -8.72
N LEU A 38 -13.38 -16.08 -9.65
CA LEU A 38 -14.16 -16.79 -10.68
C LEU A 38 -13.28 -17.52 -11.69
N GLN A 39 -12.05 -17.06 -11.93
CA GLN A 39 -11.12 -17.66 -12.90
C GLN A 39 -10.28 -18.80 -12.30
N SER A 40 -9.86 -18.70 -11.04
CA SER A 40 -8.90 -19.64 -10.43
C SER A 40 -9.47 -20.44 -9.26
N GLY A 41 -10.70 -20.16 -8.82
CA GLY A 41 -11.34 -20.80 -7.66
C GLY A 41 -10.76 -20.38 -6.31
N TYR A 42 -9.74 -19.50 -6.29
CA TYR A 42 -9.10 -19.01 -5.08
C TYR A 42 -9.03 -17.49 -5.11
N LEU A 43 -9.56 -16.85 -4.07
CA LEU A 43 -9.13 -15.52 -3.69
C LEU A 43 -7.75 -15.70 -3.06
N PRO A 44 -6.67 -15.08 -3.57
CA PRO A 44 -5.46 -14.94 -2.79
C PRO A 44 -5.79 -14.00 -1.64
N PHE A 45 -6.39 -14.53 -0.57
CA PHE A 45 -6.64 -13.80 0.65
C PHE A 45 -5.30 -13.72 1.38
N THR A 46 -4.48 -12.75 1.03
CA THR A 46 -3.31 -12.41 1.82
C THR A 46 -3.80 -11.62 3.02
N GLN A 47 -3.75 -12.22 4.20
CA GLN A 47 -3.96 -11.45 5.42
C GLN A 47 -2.89 -10.35 5.48
N PRO A 48 -3.27 -9.09 5.74
CA PRO A 48 -2.28 -8.05 5.92
C PRO A 48 -1.40 -8.42 7.12
N LEU A 49 -0.08 -8.27 6.95
CA LEU A 49 0.87 -8.51 8.03
C LEU A 49 0.55 -7.58 9.20
N THR A 50 0.50 -8.13 10.41
CA THR A 50 0.52 -7.32 11.63
C THR A 50 1.81 -6.51 11.70
N GLY A 51 1.85 -5.46 12.53
CA GLY A 51 3.07 -4.65 12.68
C GLY A 51 4.31 -5.45 13.07
N LYS A 52 4.15 -6.53 13.86
CA LYS A 52 5.25 -7.44 14.23
C LYS A 52 5.70 -8.29 13.06
N GLU A 53 4.77 -8.85 12.30
CA GLU A 53 5.08 -9.67 11.13
C GLU A 53 5.72 -8.84 10.02
N ARG A 54 5.29 -7.58 9.84
CA ARG A 54 5.91 -6.64 8.90
C ARG A 54 7.36 -6.36 9.29
N GLN A 55 7.66 -6.08 10.55
CA GLN A 55 9.05 -5.90 10.99
C GLN A 55 9.91 -7.15 10.77
N ALA A 56 9.38 -8.33 11.10
CA ALA A 56 10.08 -9.59 10.87
C ALA A 56 10.36 -9.80 9.37
N PHE A 57 9.38 -9.51 8.51
CA PHE A 57 9.53 -9.56 7.06
C PHE A 57 10.60 -8.58 6.56
N LEU A 58 10.59 -7.31 6.97
CA LEU A 58 11.59 -6.32 6.53
C LEU A 58 13.03 -6.71 6.91
N GLN A 59 13.20 -7.49 7.98
CA GLN A 59 14.49 -8.02 8.40
C GLN A 59 14.87 -9.33 7.67
N SER A 60 13.90 -9.97 7.01
CA SER A 60 14.09 -11.22 6.29
C SER A 60 14.86 -11.02 4.97
N PRO A 61 15.67 -12.00 4.53
CA PRO A 61 16.27 -12.00 3.18
C PRO A 61 15.23 -11.90 2.06
N GLU A 62 14.04 -12.46 2.26
CA GLU A 62 12.94 -12.51 1.30
C GLU A 62 12.43 -11.11 0.93
N ALA A 63 12.42 -10.17 1.89
CA ALA A 63 12.00 -8.80 1.61
C ALA A 63 12.93 -8.08 0.62
N MET A 64 14.24 -8.31 0.72
CA MET A 64 15.23 -7.74 -0.21
C MET A 64 15.06 -8.34 -1.60
N GLN A 65 14.82 -9.65 -1.67
CA GLN A 65 14.57 -10.33 -2.94
C GLN A 65 13.28 -9.79 -3.60
N GLN A 66 12.19 -9.66 -2.84
CA GLN A 66 10.93 -9.14 -3.35
C GLN A 66 11.07 -7.69 -3.86
N ALA A 67 11.74 -6.82 -3.11
CA ALA A 67 12.01 -5.45 -3.56
C ALA A 67 12.80 -5.42 -4.87
N ALA A 68 13.85 -6.25 -4.98
CA ALA A 68 14.67 -6.33 -6.20
C ALA A 68 13.90 -6.86 -7.42
N GLU A 69 13.05 -7.87 -7.23
CA GLU A 69 12.18 -8.41 -8.29
C GLU A 69 11.17 -7.36 -8.77
N MET A 70 10.55 -6.62 -7.85
CA MET A 70 9.60 -5.55 -8.17
C MET A 70 10.26 -4.39 -8.92
N MET A 71 11.48 -4.00 -8.53
CA MET A 71 12.26 -2.97 -9.22
C MET A 71 12.67 -3.36 -10.65
N GLN A 72 12.79 -4.66 -10.94
CA GLN A 72 13.08 -5.18 -12.28
C GLN A 72 11.83 -5.38 -13.14
N SER A 73 10.64 -5.17 -12.59
CA SER A 73 9.39 -5.31 -13.33
C SER A 73 9.29 -4.33 -14.51
N GLN A 74 8.64 -4.76 -15.59
CA GLN A 74 8.32 -3.87 -16.71
C GLN A 74 7.23 -2.84 -16.34
N GLU A 75 6.42 -3.13 -15.32
CA GLU A 75 5.36 -2.25 -14.84
C GLU A 75 5.91 -1.09 -13.99
N VAL A 76 5.60 0.15 -14.37
CA VAL A 76 6.05 1.36 -13.67
C VAL A 76 5.62 1.37 -12.20
N GLN A 77 4.38 0.95 -11.93
CA GLN A 77 3.82 0.92 -10.58
C GLN A 77 4.57 -0.09 -9.68
N ALA A 78 4.83 -1.29 -10.19
CA ALA A 78 5.59 -2.31 -9.47
C ALA A 78 7.01 -1.83 -9.15
N ARG A 79 7.67 -1.11 -10.08
CA ARG A 79 8.99 -0.51 -9.83
C ARG A 79 8.98 0.55 -8.72
N GLY A 80 7.96 1.40 -8.73
CA GLY A 80 7.76 2.41 -7.67
C GLY A 80 7.62 1.76 -6.29
N GLN A 81 6.74 0.76 -6.20
CA GLN A 81 6.53 -0.01 -4.97
C GLN A 81 7.78 -0.77 -4.52
N GLY A 82 8.57 -1.33 -5.45
CA GLY A 82 9.84 -1.97 -5.12
C GLY A 82 10.87 -1.00 -4.54
N THR A 83 10.91 0.23 -5.05
CA THR A 83 11.81 1.28 -4.53
C THR A 83 11.40 1.73 -3.12
N GLU A 84 10.10 1.90 -2.87
CA GLU A 84 9.57 2.23 -1.55
C GLU A 84 9.83 1.11 -0.53
N LEU A 85 9.60 -0.15 -0.92
CA LEU A 85 9.89 -1.31 -0.07
C LEU A 85 11.37 -1.41 0.28
N MET A 86 12.26 -1.13 -0.68
CA MET A 86 13.70 -1.12 -0.43
C MET A 86 14.12 -0.05 0.58
N ALA A 87 13.52 1.16 0.51
CA ALA A 87 13.77 2.22 1.50
C ALA A 87 13.34 1.79 2.90
N GLU A 88 12.15 1.21 3.02
CA GLU A 88 11.61 0.71 4.30
C GLU A 88 12.49 -0.40 4.90
N ILE A 89 13.01 -1.32 4.07
CA ILE A 89 13.94 -2.36 4.52
C ILE A 89 15.23 -1.75 5.09
N MET A 90 15.81 -0.76 4.40
CA MET A 90 17.03 -0.10 4.88
C MET A 90 16.79 0.62 6.20
N GLU A 91 15.66 1.33 6.34
CA GLU A 91 15.28 2.00 7.60
C GLU A 91 15.11 0.99 8.75
N ALA A 92 14.39 -0.11 8.51
CA ALA A 92 14.14 -1.14 9.51
C ALA A 92 15.43 -1.81 10.02
N ARG A 93 16.42 -2.00 9.13
CA ARG A 93 17.71 -2.63 9.46
C ARG A 93 18.69 -1.64 10.10
N ASN A 94 18.71 -0.40 9.64
CA ASN A 94 19.56 0.65 10.21
C ASN A 94 19.07 1.06 11.61
N GLY A 95 17.76 1.06 11.85
CA GLY A 95 17.17 1.31 13.17
C GLY A 95 17.55 0.29 14.25
N GLN A 96 17.98 -0.92 13.87
CA GLN A 96 18.50 -1.93 14.80
C GLN A 96 20.01 -1.84 15.04
N SER A 97 20.75 -1.11 14.21
CA SER A 97 22.21 -0.95 14.38
C SER A 97 22.59 0.12 15.41
N ALA A 98 21.61 0.81 15.98
CA ALA A 98 21.78 1.92 16.92
C ALA A 98 21.33 1.60 18.37
N GLY A 99 21.05 0.32 18.69
CA GLY A 99 20.59 -0.15 20.00
C GLY A 99 21.54 -1.13 20.66
#